data_AF-A0AAN0LXP8-F1
#
_entry.id   AF-A0AAN0LXP8-F1
#
_cell.length_a   1.000
_cell.length_b   1.000
_cell.length_c   1.000
_cell.angle_alpha   90.00
_cell.angle_beta   90.00
_cell.angle_gamma   90.00
#
_symmetry.space_group_name_H-M   'P 1'
#
loop_
_entity.id
_entity.type
_entity.pdbx_description
1 polymer ?
#
loop_
_entity_poly.entity_id
_entity_poly.type
_entity_poly.pdbx_seq_one_letter_code
_entity_poly.pdbx_strand_id
1 'polypeptide(L)'
;MIDRNNTHKYGYFLKEDGKITKVINRTNPNSKWDWWVIGGRRSDLIKTINGAKVDTARISDIDWTIDEEAYNKSIRFREVVVEEAELLDHESKEDFWSFYKKEYLINRYGDKESYATEINELGTFALLTPEKEWIEKGEMHWLGVSDDTKESSTEYRATFKDILNKYPDYYFTVVDCHI
;
A
#
# COMPACT_ATOMS: atom_id res chain seq x y z
N MET A 1 24.98 16.84 27.51
CA MET A 1 24.87 15.95 28.68
C MET A 1 25.59 14.67 28.28
N ILE A 2 26.66 14.29 28.98
CA ILE A 2 27.46 13.11 28.62
C ILE A 2 26.74 11.89 29.17
N ASP A 3 26.21 11.04 28.29
CA ASP A 3 25.61 9.78 28.73
C ASP A 3 26.68 8.72 29.00
N ARG A 4 27.16 8.67 30.23
CA ARG A 4 28.15 7.67 30.68
C ARG A 4 27.54 6.35 31.14
N ASN A 5 26.21 6.31 31.28
CA ASN A 5 25.48 5.20 31.90
C ASN A 5 24.49 4.52 30.93
N ASN A 6 24.54 4.85 29.63
CA ASN A 6 23.59 4.36 28.62
C ASN A 6 22.12 4.72 28.95
N THR A 7 21.86 5.80 29.69
CA THR A 7 20.50 6.25 30.04
C THR A 7 19.78 6.96 28.88
N HIS A 8 20.51 7.49 27.91
CA HIS A 8 19.99 8.20 26.75
C HIS A 8 19.98 7.28 25.54
N LYS A 9 18.88 6.54 25.42
CA LYS A 9 18.68 5.44 24.46
C LYS A 9 18.70 5.88 22.98
N TYR A 10 18.42 7.15 22.68
CA TYR A 10 18.12 7.64 21.32
C TYR A 10 19.08 8.71 20.79
N GLY A 11 20.12 9.07 21.53
CA GLY A 11 21.16 9.99 21.04
C GLY A 11 21.94 10.67 22.16
N TYR A 12 23.18 11.05 21.88
CA TYR A 12 24.00 11.84 22.80
C TYR A 12 25.01 12.71 22.05
N PHE A 13 25.52 13.74 22.72
CA PHE A 13 26.66 14.51 22.23
C PHE A 13 27.73 14.62 23.32
N LEU A 14 29.00 14.59 22.90
CA LEU A 14 30.15 14.83 23.76
C LEU A 14 30.57 16.29 23.63
N LYS A 15 30.88 16.89 24.79
CA LYS A 15 31.38 18.25 24.89
C LYS A 15 32.66 18.23 25.72
N GLU A 16 33.75 18.72 25.13
CA GLU A 16 35.08 18.83 25.73
C GLU A 16 35.54 20.28 25.57
N ASP A 17 36.01 20.90 26.66
CA ASP A 17 36.49 22.30 26.69
C ASP A 17 35.56 23.32 26.03
N GLY A 18 34.26 23.20 26.29
CA GLY A 18 33.27 24.13 25.73
C GLY A 18 32.85 23.82 24.29
N LYS A 19 33.55 22.90 23.59
CA LYS A 19 33.28 22.53 22.19
C LYS A 19 32.58 21.18 22.08
N ILE A 20 31.63 21.07 21.16
CA ILE A 20 31.01 19.79 20.81
C ILE A 20 32.00 19.01 19.96
N THR A 21 32.41 17.83 20.43
CA THR A 21 33.42 16.99 19.75
C THR A 21 32.82 15.76 19.10
N LYS A 22 31.60 15.35 19.51
CA LYS A 22 30.90 14.20 18.94
C LYS A 22 29.40 14.38 19.03
N VAL A 23 28.69 13.98 17.99
CA VAL A 23 27.23 13.85 17.99
C VAL A 23 26.91 12.42 17.54
N ILE A 24 26.07 11.73 18.31
CA ILE A 24 25.53 10.41 17.94
C ILE A 24 24.00 10.52 17.91
N ASN A 25 23.43 10.26 16.74
CA ASN A 25 22.01 9.98 16.57
C ASN A 25 21.84 8.46 16.46
N ARG A 26 20.99 7.85 17.31
CA ARG A 26 20.66 6.42 17.24
C ARG A 26 19.22 6.28 16.80
N THR A 27 19.01 6.00 15.52
CA THR A 27 17.71 5.67 14.94
C THR A 27 17.53 4.16 14.84
N ASN A 28 16.29 3.69 14.73
CA ASN A 28 16.02 2.31 14.36
C ASN A 28 16.66 2.06 12.97
N PRO A 29 17.62 1.11 12.83
CA PRO A 29 18.22 0.83 11.53
C PRO A 29 17.20 0.29 10.53
N ASN A 30 16.07 -0.22 11.01
CA ASN A 30 14.91 -0.66 10.23
C ASN A 30 13.73 0.31 10.41
N SER A 31 13.98 1.62 10.35
CA SER A 31 12.96 2.69 10.53
C SER A 31 12.04 2.86 9.33
N LYS A 32 12.23 2.06 8.26
CA LYS A 32 11.33 2.10 7.11
C LYS A 32 9.91 1.78 7.55
N TRP A 33 8.99 2.72 7.29
CA TRP A 33 7.58 2.63 7.68
C TRP A 33 7.34 2.48 9.19
N ASP A 34 8.19 3.06 10.05
CA ASP A 34 8.11 2.86 11.50
C ASP A 34 7.00 3.64 12.21
N TRP A 35 6.34 4.57 11.52
CA TRP A 35 5.11 5.21 11.98
C TRP A 35 3.89 4.63 11.26
N TRP A 36 3.09 3.86 11.98
CA TRP A 36 1.91 3.19 11.42
C TRP A 36 0.82 2.95 12.47
N VAL A 37 -0.39 2.67 11.99
CA VAL A 37 -1.53 2.20 12.79
C VAL A 37 -2.22 1.03 12.09
N ILE A 38 -2.87 0.12 12.82
CA ILE A 38 -3.66 -0.97 12.21
C ILE A 38 -4.89 -0.39 11.52
N GLY A 39 -5.18 -0.84 10.30
CA GLY A 39 -6.28 -0.37 9.47
C GLY A 39 -6.09 1.05 8.96
N GLY A 40 -6.26 2.05 9.84
CA GLY A 40 -6.17 3.48 9.52
C GLY A 40 -7.12 3.89 8.38
N ARG A 41 -6.61 4.58 7.36
CA ARG A 41 -7.38 4.91 6.13
C ARG A 41 -7.84 3.68 5.35
N ARG A 42 -7.26 2.52 5.63
CA ARG A 42 -7.55 1.22 5.02
C ARG A 42 -8.25 0.29 6.00
N SER A 43 -8.93 0.82 7.02
CA SER A 43 -9.67 -0.03 7.94
C SER A 43 -10.75 -0.83 7.21
N ASP A 44 -10.99 -2.07 7.66
CA ASP A 44 -11.97 -3.01 7.09
C ASP A 44 -11.67 -3.43 5.64
N LEU A 45 -10.40 -3.38 5.22
CA LEU A 45 -9.97 -3.76 3.87
C LEU A 45 -10.09 -5.27 3.61
N ILE A 46 -9.89 -6.12 4.61
CA ILE A 46 -9.92 -7.58 4.44
C ILE A 46 -11.36 -8.07 4.53
N LYS A 47 -11.88 -8.67 3.46
CA LYS A 47 -13.11 -9.45 3.48
C LYS A 47 -12.78 -10.92 3.80
N THR A 48 -13.45 -11.48 4.79
CA THR A 48 -13.33 -12.91 5.12
C THR A 48 -14.32 -13.73 4.31
N ILE A 49 -14.10 -15.05 4.22
CA ILE A 49 -15.03 -16.01 3.57
C ILE A 49 -16.44 -15.99 4.17
N ASN A 50 -16.59 -15.52 5.42
CA ASN A 50 -17.88 -15.36 6.10
C ASN A 50 -18.52 -13.98 5.87
N GLY A 51 -17.91 -13.13 5.04
CA GLY A 51 -18.40 -11.80 4.70
C GLY A 51 -18.07 -10.69 5.70
N ALA A 52 -17.40 -11.01 6.81
CA ALA A 52 -16.94 -9.98 7.75
C ALA A 52 -15.80 -9.16 7.13
N LYS A 53 -15.81 -7.84 7.39
CA LYS A 53 -14.72 -6.94 7.06
C LYS A 53 -13.89 -6.66 8.31
N VAL A 54 -12.56 -6.77 8.19
CA VAL A 54 -11.61 -6.71 9.32
C VAL A 54 -10.27 -6.12 8.88
N ASP A 55 -9.43 -5.74 9.85
CA ASP A 55 -8.04 -5.27 9.60
C ASP A 55 -7.01 -6.40 9.64
N THR A 56 -7.35 -7.51 10.30
CA THR A 56 -6.49 -8.67 10.49
C THR A 56 -7.30 -9.95 10.31
N ALA A 57 -6.79 -10.88 9.50
CA ALA A 57 -7.36 -12.21 9.35
C ALA A 57 -6.27 -13.25 9.12
N ARG A 58 -6.58 -14.52 9.39
CA ARG A 58 -5.75 -15.63 8.92
C ARG A 58 -5.86 -15.69 7.40
N ILE A 59 -4.74 -15.88 6.70
CA ILE A 59 -4.68 -15.84 5.23
C ILE A 59 -5.65 -16.85 4.61
N SER A 60 -5.77 -18.04 5.20
CA SER A 60 -6.72 -19.08 4.79
C SER A 60 -8.20 -18.69 4.88
N ASP A 61 -8.53 -17.68 5.68
CA ASP A 61 -9.90 -17.28 5.98
C ASP A 61 -10.32 -16.02 5.18
N ILE A 62 -9.42 -15.50 4.34
CA ILE A 62 -9.64 -14.34 3.47
C ILE A 62 -10.40 -14.77 2.20
N ASP A 63 -11.41 -13.98 1.84
CA ASP A 63 -12.08 -14.07 0.55
C ASP A 63 -11.25 -13.29 -0.49
N TRP A 64 -10.57 -14.03 -1.36
CA TRP A 64 -9.73 -13.49 -2.44
C TRP A 64 -10.52 -13.17 -3.72
N THR A 65 -11.83 -13.36 -3.72
CA THR A 65 -12.67 -13.08 -4.90
C THR A 65 -12.88 -11.58 -5.08
N ILE A 66 -12.99 -11.17 -6.34
CA ILE A 66 -13.32 -9.79 -6.71
C ILE A 66 -14.84 -9.65 -6.69
N ASP A 67 -15.32 -8.54 -6.12
CA ASP A 67 -16.74 -8.18 -6.19
C ASP A 67 -17.13 -7.82 -7.63
N GLU A 68 -18.04 -8.61 -8.21
CA GLU A 68 -18.43 -8.49 -9.61
C GLU A 68 -19.09 -7.13 -9.93
N GLU A 69 -19.87 -6.58 -9.00
CA GLU A 69 -20.51 -5.28 -9.18
C GLU A 69 -19.46 -4.16 -9.20
N ALA A 70 -18.50 -4.17 -8.27
CA ALA A 70 -17.41 -3.21 -8.22
C ALA A 70 -16.48 -3.33 -9.44
N TYR A 71 -16.20 -4.56 -9.89
CA TYR A 71 -15.47 -4.82 -11.12
C TYR A 71 -16.17 -4.21 -12.34
N ASN A 72 -17.46 -4.48 -12.53
CA ASN A 72 -18.23 -3.97 -13.66
C ASN A 72 -18.37 -2.44 -13.63
N LYS A 73 -18.51 -1.82 -12.45
CA LYS A 73 -18.44 -0.35 -12.30
C LYS A 73 -17.10 0.21 -12.76
N SER A 74 -16.01 -0.50 -12.47
CA SER A 74 -14.65 -0.10 -12.84
C SER A 74 -14.40 -0.23 -14.35
N ILE A 75 -14.95 -1.28 -14.97
CA ILE A 75 -15.01 -1.43 -16.42
C ILE A 75 -15.77 -0.25 -17.03
N ARG A 76 -16.98 0.04 -16.54
CA ARG A 76 -17.80 1.13 -17.06
C ARG A 76 -17.13 2.49 -16.90
N PHE A 77 -16.46 2.73 -15.77
CA PHE A 77 -15.66 3.92 -15.55
C PHE A 77 -14.59 4.10 -16.63
N ARG A 78 -13.85 3.04 -16.96
CA ARG A 78 -12.83 3.06 -18.02
C ARG A 78 -13.41 3.36 -19.39
N GLU A 79 -14.54 2.76 -19.73
CA GLU A 79 -15.22 3.02 -21.02
C GLU A 79 -15.57 4.51 -21.18
N VAL A 80 -16.11 5.14 -20.14
CA VAL A 80 -16.50 6.55 -20.21
C VAL A 80 -15.27 7.49 -20.14
N VAL A 81 -14.35 7.25 -19.21
CA VAL A 81 -13.26 8.19 -18.91
C VAL A 81 -12.09 8.09 -19.89
N VAL A 82 -11.81 6.89 -20.42
CA VAL A 82 -10.65 6.62 -21.27
C VAL A 82 -11.07 6.39 -22.72
N GLU A 83 -12.13 5.63 -22.94
CA GLU A 83 -12.62 5.26 -24.28
C GLU A 83 -13.70 6.23 -24.81
N GLU A 84 -14.10 7.22 -23.99
CA GLU A 84 -15.04 8.29 -24.35
C GLU A 84 -16.43 7.78 -24.77
N ALA A 85 -16.88 6.66 -24.19
CA ALA A 85 -18.21 6.11 -24.40
C ALA A 85 -19.31 7.11 -23.95
N GLU A 86 -20.42 7.13 -24.68
CA GLU A 86 -21.59 7.93 -24.29
C GLU A 86 -22.19 7.44 -22.96
N LEU A 87 -22.72 8.38 -22.18
CA LEU A 87 -23.43 8.07 -20.94
C LEU A 87 -24.78 7.41 -21.25
N LEU A 88 -25.17 6.45 -20.42
CA LEU A 88 -26.52 5.89 -20.43
C LEU A 88 -27.48 6.87 -19.74
N ASP A 89 -28.77 6.77 -20.06
CA ASP A 89 -29.80 7.71 -19.56
C ASP A 89 -29.88 7.81 -18.02
N HIS A 90 -29.43 6.78 -17.30
CA HIS A 90 -29.46 6.70 -15.84
C HIS A 90 -28.12 7.05 -15.17
N GLU A 91 -27.10 7.41 -15.95
CA GLU A 91 -25.75 7.72 -15.47
C GLU A 91 -25.54 9.23 -15.32
N SER A 92 -24.84 9.66 -14.27
CA SER A 92 -24.44 11.06 -14.09
C SER A 92 -22.98 11.26 -14.48
N LYS A 93 -22.67 12.40 -15.11
CA LYS A 93 -21.28 12.77 -15.43
C LYS A 93 -20.39 12.86 -14.17
N GLU A 94 -20.97 13.14 -13.02
CA GLU A 94 -20.26 13.24 -11.74
C GLU A 94 -19.70 11.88 -11.28
N ASP A 95 -20.32 10.77 -11.68
CA ASP A 95 -19.89 9.40 -11.37
C ASP A 95 -18.58 9.01 -12.10
N PHE A 96 -18.20 9.78 -13.13
CA PHE A 96 -17.06 9.52 -14.01
C PHE A 96 -15.97 10.58 -13.88
N TRP A 97 -15.91 11.29 -12.76
CA TRP A 97 -14.83 12.23 -12.51
C TRP A 97 -13.52 11.50 -12.17
N SER A 98 -12.43 11.89 -12.84
CA SER A 98 -11.08 11.35 -12.59
C SER A 98 -10.11 12.47 -12.25
N PHE A 99 -9.36 12.31 -11.16
CA PHE A 99 -8.21 13.16 -10.86
C PHE A 99 -7.04 12.91 -11.84
N TYR A 100 -6.94 11.68 -12.36
CA TYR A 100 -5.88 11.27 -13.27
C TYR A 100 -6.25 11.52 -14.73
N LYS A 101 -5.24 11.93 -15.51
CA LYS A 101 -5.36 12.02 -16.98
C LYS A 101 -5.53 10.63 -17.59
N LYS A 102 -6.24 10.54 -18.73
CA LYS A 102 -6.46 9.26 -19.42
C LYS A 102 -5.15 8.57 -19.83
N GLU A 103 -4.13 9.33 -20.20
CA GLU A 103 -2.81 8.79 -20.57
C GLU A 103 -2.13 8.09 -19.37
N TYR A 104 -2.31 8.62 -18.15
CA TYR A 104 -1.80 7.96 -16.95
C TYR A 104 -2.52 6.61 -16.75
N LEU A 105 -3.84 6.58 -16.87
CA LEU A 105 -4.62 5.35 -16.71
C LEU A 105 -4.25 4.29 -17.76
N ILE A 106 -3.99 4.70 -19.00
CA ILE A 106 -3.53 3.80 -20.07
C ILE A 106 -2.13 3.27 -19.75
N ASN A 107 -1.19 4.16 -19.40
CA ASN A 107 0.19 3.75 -19.15
C ASN A 107 0.31 2.85 -17.91
N ARG A 108 -0.45 3.15 -16.84
CA ARG A 108 -0.35 2.42 -15.57
C ARG A 108 -1.07 1.07 -15.57
N TYR A 109 -2.23 0.99 -16.23
CA TYR A 109 -3.09 -0.20 -16.18
C TYR A 109 -3.20 -0.93 -17.52
N GLY A 110 -2.97 -0.26 -18.65
CA GLY A 110 -3.21 -0.82 -19.97
C GLY A 110 -4.69 -0.81 -20.32
N ASP A 111 -5.29 -2.01 -20.39
CA ASP A 111 -6.70 -2.23 -20.72
C ASP A 111 -7.64 -2.05 -19.52
N LYS A 112 -8.95 -2.09 -19.79
CA LYS A 112 -9.99 -1.85 -18.78
C LYS A 112 -10.13 -3.03 -17.81
N GLU A 113 -9.90 -4.25 -18.27
CA GLU A 113 -9.93 -5.47 -17.47
C GLU A 113 -8.79 -5.49 -16.44
N SER A 114 -7.59 -5.10 -16.84
CA SER A 114 -6.43 -4.96 -15.97
C SER A 114 -6.65 -3.85 -14.94
N TYR A 115 -7.21 -2.70 -15.36
CA TYR A 115 -7.62 -1.64 -14.43
C TYR A 115 -8.63 -2.16 -13.40
N ALA A 116 -9.74 -2.73 -13.86
CA ALA A 116 -10.82 -3.20 -13.01
C ALA A 116 -10.37 -4.31 -12.05
N THR A 117 -9.49 -5.20 -12.51
CA THR A 117 -8.88 -6.22 -11.63
C THR A 117 -8.02 -5.57 -10.57
N GLU A 118 -7.09 -4.68 -10.95
CA GLU A 118 -6.11 -4.13 -10.02
C GLU A 118 -6.73 -3.25 -8.95
N ILE A 119 -7.76 -2.45 -9.27
CA ILE A 119 -8.36 -1.54 -8.29
C ILE A 119 -9.33 -2.22 -7.32
N ASN A 120 -9.87 -3.39 -7.67
CA ASN A 120 -10.84 -4.13 -6.84
C ASN A 120 -10.25 -5.33 -6.12
N GLU A 121 -9.07 -5.81 -6.52
CA GLU A 121 -8.41 -6.90 -5.82
C GLU A 121 -7.74 -6.43 -4.53
N LEU A 122 -7.77 -7.29 -3.50
CA LEU A 122 -7.03 -7.04 -2.25
C LEU A 122 -5.53 -6.92 -2.55
N GLY A 123 -4.97 -5.74 -2.26
CA GLY A 123 -3.55 -5.48 -2.40
C GLY A 123 -3.08 -4.29 -1.58
N THR A 124 -1.80 -4.30 -1.23
CA THR A 124 -1.13 -3.22 -0.52
C THR A 124 -0.05 -2.57 -1.40
N PHE A 125 0.51 -1.45 -0.95
CA PHE A 125 1.69 -0.84 -1.61
C PHE A 125 2.98 -1.59 -1.27
N ALA A 126 3.08 -2.03 -0.01
CA ALA A 126 4.21 -2.73 0.56
C ALA A 126 3.73 -3.95 1.36
N LEU A 127 4.61 -4.95 1.50
CA LEU A 127 4.42 -6.13 2.32
C LEU A 127 5.70 -6.39 3.13
N LEU A 128 5.55 -6.51 4.46
CA LEU A 128 6.60 -7.04 5.32
C LEU A 128 6.42 -8.55 5.45
N THR A 129 7.43 -9.31 5.02
CA THR A 129 7.37 -10.78 5.01
C THR A 129 7.69 -11.39 6.38
N PRO A 130 7.34 -12.66 6.62
CA PRO A 130 7.84 -13.42 7.78
C PRO A 130 9.36 -13.44 7.91
N GLU A 131 10.07 -13.35 6.79
CA GLU A 131 11.54 -13.25 6.71
C GLU A 131 12.07 -11.87 7.11
N LYS A 132 11.19 -10.92 7.46
CA LYS A 132 11.50 -9.53 7.85
C LYS A 132 12.05 -8.67 6.70
N GLU A 133 11.60 -8.98 5.48
CA GLU A 133 11.97 -8.23 4.28
C GLU A 133 10.79 -7.38 3.82
N TRP A 134 11.08 -6.15 3.36
CA TRP A 134 10.09 -5.29 2.72
C TRP A 134 10.08 -5.54 1.22
N ILE A 135 8.89 -5.79 0.67
CA ILE A 135 8.64 -5.86 -0.77
C ILE A 135 7.66 -4.75 -1.11
N GLU A 136 7.93 -3.99 -2.17
CA GLU A 136 7.20 -2.75 -2.48
C GLU A 136 7.00 -2.62 -3.98
N LYS A 137 5.95 -1.90 -4.39
CA LYS A 137 5.70 -1.59 -5.81
C LYS A 137 6.72 -0.60 -6.38
N GLY A 138 7.30 0.25 -5.54
CA GLY A 138 8.25 1.30 -5.90
C GLY A 138 8.75 2.00 -4.64
N GLU A 139 9.67 2.93 -4.80
CA GLU A 139 10.14 3.78 -3.71
C GLU A 139 9.15 4.93 -3.49
N MET A 140 8.95 5.30 -2.21
CA MET A 140 8.15 6.46 -1.84
C MET A 140 9.05 7.67 -1.66
N HIS A 141 8.80 8.71 -2.46
CA HIS A 141 9.55 9.95 -2.49
C HIS A 141 8.82 11.06 -1.70
N TRP A 142 9.39 12.27 -1.76
CA TRP A 142 8.84 13.46 -1.12
C TRP A 142 7.35 13.67 -1.46
N LEU A 143 6.56 14.04 -0.44
CA LEU A 143 5.09 14.22 -0.51
C LEU A 143 4.28 12.96 -0.86
N GLY A 144 4.83 11.76 -0.66
CA GLY A 144 4.09 10.51 -0.89
C GLY A 144 3.91 10.18 -2.37
N VAL A 145 4.83 10.66 -3.22
CA VAL A 145 4.87 10.30 -4.64
C VAL A 145 5.64 8.98 -4.77
N SER A 146 5.03 7.96 -5.36
CA SER A 146 5.76 6.74 -5.71
C SER A 146 6.30 6.80 -7.14
N ASP A 147 7.41 6.10 -7.38
CA ASP A 147 7.96 5.83 -8.71
C ASP A 147 7.54 4.46 -9.28
N ASP A 148 6.47 3.84 -8.75
CA ASP A 148 5.97 2.57 -9.26
C ASP A 148 5.62 2.65 -10.75
N THR A 149 5.94 1.57 -11.45
CA THR A 149 5.63 1.35 -12.87
C THR A 149 4.58 0.27 -13.02
N LYS A 150 4.06 0.11 -14.24
CA LYS A 150 3.16 -1.00 -14.57
C LYS A 150 3.84 -2.35 -14.31
N GLU A 151 5.11 -2.47 -14.70
CA GLU A 151 5.90 -3.69 -14.59
C GLU A 151 6.15 -4.04 -13.12
N SER A 152 6.69 -3.11 -12.34
CA SER A 152 6.96 -3.32 -10.90
C SER A 152 5.68 -3.59 -10.11
N SER A 153 4.57 -2.95 -10.46
CA SER A 153 3.27 -3.24 -9.85
C SER A 153 2.74 -4.64 -10.21
N THR A 154 2.99 -5.11 -11.43
CA THR A 154 2.64 -6.47 -11.88
C THR A 154 3.48 -7.51 -11.14
N GLU A 155 4.79 -7.30 -11.06
CA GLU A 155 5.73 -8.17 -10.33
C GLU A 155 5.43 -8.23 -8.84
N TYR A 156 5.13 -7.08 -8.22
CA TYR A 156 4.70 -6.99 -6.84
C TYR A 156 3.43 -7.83 -6.60
N ARG A 157 2.41 -7.71 -7.46
CA ARG A 157 1.15 -8.45 -7.32
C ARG A 157 1.36 -9.97 -7.41
N ALA A 158 2.22 -10.43 -8.31
CA ALA A 158 2.59 -11.84 -8.40
C ALA A 158 3.28 -12.31 -7.10
N THR A 159 4.30 -11.58 -6.66
CA THR A 159 5.08 -11.89 -5.46
C THR A 159 4.23 -11.87 -4.19
N PHE A 160 3.32 -10.89 -4.08
CA PHE A 160 2.37 -10.76 -2.98
C PHE A 160 1.51 -12.03 -2.84
N LYS A 161 0.93 -12.51 -3.95
CA LYS A 161 0.14 -13.75 -3.96
C LYS A 161 0.98 -14.97 -3.61
N ASP A 162 2.19 -15.08 -4.16
CA ASP A 162 3.08 -16.20 -3.89
C ASP A 162 3.44 -16.30 -2.40
N ILE A 163 3.70 -15.17 -1.74
CA ILE A 163 4.00 -15.12 -0.30
C ILE A 163 2.77 -15.54 0.51
N LEU A 164 1.59 -15.01 0.20
CA LEU A 164 0.38 -15.36 0.94
C LEU A 164 0.04 -16.85 0.79
N ASN A 165 0.18 -17.40 -0.42
CA ASN A 165 -0.01 -18.82 -0.68
C ASN A 165 1.01 -19.72 0.04
N LYS A 166 2.23 -19.21 0.27
CA LYS A 166 3.27 -19.92 1.02
C LYS A 166 2.99 -19.97 2.53
N TYR A 167 2.25 -19.00 3.07
CA TYR A 167 1.97 -18.87 4.50
C TYR A 167 0.47 -18.84 4.83
N PRO A 168 -0.33 -19.84 4.39
CA PRO A 168 -1.79 -19.80 4.53
C PRO A 168 -2.25 -19.75 6.00
N ASP A 169 -1.45 -20.29 6.92
CA ASP A 169 -1.78 -20.35 8.33
C ASP A 169 -1.44 -19.07 9.11
N TYR A 170 -0.76 -18.11 8.48
CA TYR A 170 -0.30 -16.87 9.12
C TYR A 170 -1.43 -15.83 9.13
N TYR A 171 -1.28 -14.84 10.00
CA TYR A 171 -2.17 -13.68 10.01
C TYR A 171 -1.63 -12.60 9.08
N PHE A 172 -2.49 -12.11 8.20
CA PHE A 172 -2.28 -10.90 7.42
C PHE A 172 -2.93 -9.73 8.15
N THR A 173 -2.16 -8.69 8.44
CA THR A 173 -2.63 -7.45 9.09
C THR A 173 -2.37 -6.28 8.18
N VAL A 174 -3.42 -5.53 7.85
CA VAL A 174 -3.31 -4.28 7.10
C VAL A 174 -2.96 -3.17 8.07
N VAL A 175 -1.92 -2.40 7.72
CA VAL A 175 -1.50 -1.21 8.47
C VAL A 175 -1.48 0.00 7.55
N ASP A 176 -1.80 1.15 8.10
CA ASP A 176 -1.66 2.44 7.46
C ASP A 176 -0.36 3.09 7.94
N CYS A 177 0.61 3.21 7.04
CA CYS A 177 1.89 3.83 7.34
C CYS A 177 1.86 5.33 7.02
N HIS A 178 2.47 6.13 7.88
CA HIS A 178 2.56 7.58 7.76
C HIS A 178 4.01 7.97 7.49
N ILE A 179 4.20 8.79 6.46
CA ILE A 179 5.48 9.40 6.06
C ILE A 179 5.40 10.90 6.30
#